data_AF-A0A2V7VTZ4-F1
#
_entry.id   AF-A0A2V7VTZ4-F1
#
_cell.length_a   1.000
_cell.length_b   1.000
_cell.length_c   1.000
_cell.angle_alpha   90.00
_cell.angle_beta   90.00
_cell.angle_gamma   90.00
#
_symmetry.space_group_name_H-M   'P 1'
#
loop_
_entity.id
_entity.type
_entity.pdbx_description
1 polymer ?
#
loop_
_entity_poly.entity_id
_entity_poly.type
_entity_poly.pdbx_seq_one_letter_code
_entity_poly.pdbx_strand_id
1 'polypeptide(L)'
;MRIWLSGAPNAIPLHGHETVHAAMGSDAALHFGADGVQFAIDAACAANVQRFVLVSDDSDAEELVRRSDLRWTIVRPSLVYGPGDDVVTPLIKLVRMLPVVPLVDADREVQPIWFEDLGRVLASVIARNDLDKQVLDARGPEITTMRDLFQRICTITGRSPAAVPFPPLQPARDDGERATNTIALLHIDTTPLDRGLRVIADSLAEVLPDEGVGSLEHKRYWADIHGSRVSATALMKLFRERVNDFMPLEFAAEPGAPEKVEEGVTLTGKLPLRGHFQVRVDLVEPTRVVFVTVEGHPLAGVLEFTTMEIGDAVRFAIDNYNRASNVFDLIAVRTLGGAAQSKNWRHVVERAIAASGGTSDGVHEEKEILRGGKAEELERRVRKIVRTHHDASASERAPQR
;
A
#
# COMPACT_ATOMS: atom_id res chain seq x y z
N MET A 1 3.07 -7.14 -20.26
CA MET A 1 2.03 -6.77 -21.23
C MET A 1 0.70 -7.41 -20.84
N ARG A 2 -0.46 -6.78 -21.08
CA ARG A 2 -1.79 -7.36 -20.75
C ARG A 2 -2.63 -7.50 -22.02
N ILE A 3 -3.21 -8.67 -22.24
CA ILE A 3 -4.01 -9.03 -23.41
C ILE A 3 -5.42 -9.39 -22.96
N TRP A 4 -6.44 -8.90 -23.65
CA TRP A 4 -7.83 -9.24 -23.38
C TRP A 4 -8.45 -9.93 -24.60
N LEU A 5 -9.00 -11.13 -24.40
CA LEU A 5 -9.65 -11.94 -25.42
C LEU A 5 -11.15 -11.96 -25.13
N SER A 6 -11.99 -11.61 -26.10
CA SER A 6 -13.45 -11.71 -25.96
C SER A 6 -14.03 -12.85 -26.81
N GLY A 7 -14.91 -13.66 -26.22
CA GLY A 7 -15.62 -14.75 -26.90
C GLY A 7 -14.89 -16.10 -27.00
N ALA A 8 -13.95 -16.39 -26.10
CA ALA A 8 -13.23 -17.67 -26.10
C ALA A 8 -14.13 -18.80 -25.53
N PRO A 9 -14.30 -19.94 -26.23
CA PRO A 9 -14.90 -21.12 -25.62
C PRO A 9 -14.00 -21.65 -24.49
N ASN A 10 -14.62 -22.14 -23.42
CA ASN A 10 -13.98 -22.59 -22.17
C ASN A 10 -12.60 -23.26 -22.39
N ALA A 11 -11.57 -22.58 -21.87
CA ALA A 11 -10.17 -22.99 -21.79
C ALA A 11 -9.38 -23.01 -23.11
N ILE A 12 -8.62 -21.94 -23.36
CA ILE A 12 -7.46 -21.96 -24.25
C ILE A 12 -6.32 -22.67 -23.47
N PRO A 13 -5.77 -23.80 -23.96
CA PRO A 13 -4.67 -24.48 -23.29
C PRO A 13 -3.38 -23.68 -23.49
N LEU A 14 -2.99 -22.91 -22.47
CA LEU A 14 -1.73 -22.17 -22.44
C LEU A 14 -0.69 -23.03 -21.72
N HIS A 15 0.12 -23.79 -22.46
CA HIS A 15 1.26 -24.49 -21.89
C HIS A 15 2.44 -23.52 -21.74
N GLY A 16 2.88 -23.28 -20.49
CA GLY A 16 4.23 -22.76 -20.21
C GLY A 16 4.36 -21.29 -19.76
N HIS A 17 3.28 -20.50 -19.69
CA HIS A 17 3.36 -19.10 -19.26
C HIS A 17 2.16 -18.74 -18.35
N GLU A 18 2.38 -18.67 -17.03
CA GLU A 18 1.40 -18.29 -15.98
C GLU A 18 1.14 -16.77 -16.06
N THR A 19 -0.07 -16.19 -16.02
CA THR A 19 -1.21 -16.35 -15.09
C THR A 19 -2.49 -15.86 -15.79
N VAL A 20 -3.64 -16.52 -15.58
CA VAL A 20 -4.97 -16.09 -16.07
C VAL A 20 -5.71 -15.40 -14.93
N HIS A 21 -6.09 -14.13 -15.08
CA HIS A 21 -6.91 -13.43 -14.10
C HIS A 21 -8.35 -13.30 -14.59
N ALA A 22 -9.24 -14.10 -14.00
CA ALA A 22 -10.71 -14.02 -13.98
C ALA A 22 -11.44 -13.85 -15.32
N ALA A 23 -12.24 -14.87 -15.68
CA ALA A 23 -13.27 -14.78 -16.70
C ALA A 23 -14.55 -14.15 -16.14
N MET A 24 -15.00 -13.04 -16.73
CA MET A 24 -16.40 -12.59 -16.60
C MET A 24 -17.13 -13.04 -17.86
N GLY A 25 -17.76 -14.22 -17.83
CA GLY A 25 -18.42 -14.80 -19.01
C GLY A 25 -17.42 -15.45 -19.99
N SER A 26 -17.59 -15.23 -21.30
CA SER A 26 -16.75 -15.78 -22.39
C SER A 26 -15.43 -15.04 -22.62
N ASP A 27 -15.07 -14.10 -21.75
CA ASP A 27 -13.92 -13.22 -21.94
C ASP A 27 -12.77 -13.60 -21.00
N ALA A 28 -11.51 -13.51 -21.47
CA ALA A 28 -10.31 -13.90 -20.73
C ALA A 28 -9.23 -12.80 -20.77
N ALA A 29 -8.68 -12.47 -19.61
CA ALA A 29 -7.50 -11.60 -19.48
C ALA A 29 -6.23 -12.46 -19.32
N LEU A 30 -5.24 -12.21 -20.17
CA LEU A 30 -3.97 -12.93 -20.20
C LEU A 30 -2.79 -11.97 -20.06
N HIS A 31 -1.80 -12.34 -19.25
CA HIS A 31 -0.56 -11.59 -19.09
C HIS A 31 0.59 -12.31 -19.79
N PHE A 32 1.36 -11.58 -20.61
CA PHE A 32 2.47 -12.13 -21.36
C PHE A 32 3.71 -11.22 -21.31
N GLY A 33 4.90 -11.83 -21.48
CA GLY A 33 6.14 -11.15 -21.87
C GLY A 33 6.15 -10.83 -23.38
N ALA A 34 7.18 -10.14 -23.86
CA ALA A 34 7.28 -9.70 -25.27
C ALA A 34 7.12 -10.84 -26.28
N ASP A 35 7.68 -12.01 -26.00
CA ASP A 35 7.56 -13.20 -26.87
C ASP A 35 6.16 -13.84 -26.84
N GLY A 36 5.31 -13.48 -25.88
CA GLY A 36 3.98 -14.07 -25.72
C GLY A 36 2.88 -13.40 -26.55
N VAL A 37 3.15 -12.26 -27.20
CA VAL A 37 2.16 -11.58 -28.05
C VAL A 37 1.77 -12.45 -29.23
N GLN A 38 2.77 -12.97 -29.94
CA GLN A 38 2.56 -13.82 -31.12
C GLN A 38 1.79 -15.09 -30.73
N PHE A 39 2.18 -15.72 -29.63
CA PHE A 39 1.49 -16.88 -29.10
C PHE A 39 0.02 -16.58 -28.76
N ALA A 40 -0.27 -15.42 -28.18
CA ALA A 40 -1.64 -15.01 -27.88
C ALA A 40 -2.47 -14.76 -29.14
N ILE A 41 -1.87 -14.18 -30.19
CA ILE A 41 -2.51 -14.01 -31.50
C ILE A 41 -2.83 -15.39 -32.09
N ASP A 42 -1.87 -16.30 -32.11
CA ASP A 42 -2.04 -17.65 -32.67
C ASP A 42 -3.14 -18.43 -31.92
N ALA A 43 -3.15 -18.33 -30.58
CA ALA A 43 -4.16 -18.94 -29.74
C ALA A 43 -5.55 -18.33 -29.95
N ALA A 44 -5.64 -17.01 -30.11
CA ALA A 44 -6.88 -16.31 -30.43
C ALA A 44 -7.44 -16.76 -31.80
N CYS A 45 -6.58 -16.85 -32.82
CA CYS A 45 -6.93 -17.37 -34.13
C CYS A 45 -7.43 -18.82 -34.05
N ALA A 46 -6.71 -19.69 -33.34
CA ALA A 46 -7.09 -21.10 -33.16
C ALA A 46 -8.42 -21.26 -32.42
N ALA A 47 -8.72 -20.37 -31.47
CA ALA A 47 -9.98 -20.33 -30.74
C ALA A 47 -11.11 -19.60 -31.49
N ASN A 48 -10.88 -19.14 -32.74
CA ASN A 48 -11.80 -18.32 -33.54
C ASN A 48 -12.28 -17.04 -32.84
N VAL A 49 -11.43 -16.47 -31.97
CA VAL A 49 -11.69 -15.18 -31.32
C VAL A 49 -11.79 -14.11 -32.41
N GLN A 50 -12.90 -13.38 -32.42
CA GLN A 50 -13.15 -12.36 -33.44
C GLN A 50 -12.51 -11.03 -33.08
N ARG A 51 -12.40 -10.72 -31.77
CA ARG A 51 -11.89 -9.44 -31.25
C ARG A 51 -10.71 -9.62 -30.32
N PHE A 52 -9.66 -8.85 -30.54
CA PHE A 52 -8.42 -8.86 -29.78
C PHE A 52 -8.10 -7.46 -29.24
N VAL A 53 -8.02 -7.31 -27.91
CA VAL A 53 -7.63 -6.02 -27.30
C VAL A 53 -6.23 -6.14 -26.74
N LEU A 54 -5.31 -5.36 -27.29
CA LEU A 54 -3.93 -5.25 -26.80
C LEU A 54 -3.82 -4.05 -25.86
N VAL A 55 -3.24 -4.23 -24.67
CA VAL A 55 -2.83 -3.13 -23.80
C VAL A 55 -1.31 -3.11 -23.72
N SER A 56 -0.70 -2.19 -24.47
CA SER A 56 0.74 -2.09 -24.60
C SER A 56 1.17 -0.73 -25.13
N ASP A 57 2.35 -0.28 -24.74
CA ASP A 57 3.12 0.81 -25.34
C ASP A 57 4.34 0.30 -26.14
N ASP A 58 4.46 -1.03 -26.28
CA ASP A 58 5.51 -1.69 -27.06
C ASP A 58 5.18 -1.72 -28.55
N SER A 59 5.98 -1.01 -29.35
CA SER A 59 5.81 -0.91 -30.80
C SER A 59 5.90 -2.24 -31.53
N ASP A 60 6.73 -3.17 -31.05
CA ASP A 60 6.90 -4.47 -31.72
C ASP A 60 5.65 -5.33 -31.50
N ALA A 61 5.12 -5.34 -30.28
CA ALA A 61 3.85 -5.99 -29.96
C ALA A 61 2.68 -5.42 -30.77
N GLU A 62 2.62 -4.10 -30.93
CA GLU A 62 1.61 -3.45 -31.75
C GLU A 62 1.70 -3.88 -33.20
N GLU A 63 2.90 -3.93 -33.77
CA GLU A 63 3.09 -4.30 -35.17
C GLU A 63 2.68 -5.77 -35.42
N LEU A 64 2.97 -6.67 -34.48
CA LEU A 64 2.49 -8.06 -34.53
C LEU A 64 0.96 -8.12 -34.58
N VAL A 65 0.28 -7.37 -33.71
CA VAL A 65 -1.19 -7.32 -33.70
C VAL A 65 -1.74 -6.66 -34.97
N ARG A 66 -1.12 -5.56 -35.44
CA ARG A 66 -1.51 -4.85 -36.67
C ARG A 66 -1.50 -5.75 -37.89
N ARG A 67 -0.49 -6.62 -38.00
CA ARG A 67 -0.33 -7.60 -39.09
C ARG A 67 -1.29 -8.79 -39.03
N SER A 68 -1.99 -8.99 -37.92
CA SER A 68 -2.96 -10.08 -37.78
C SER A 68 -4.29 -9.77 -38.49
N ASP A 69 -4.98 -10.83 -38.91
CA ASP A 69 -6.33 -10.76 -39.50
C ASP A 69 -7.44 -10.52 -38.46
N LEU A 70 -7.10 -10.54 -37.16
CA LEU A 70 -8.05 -10.31 -36.06
C LEU A 70 -8.62 -8.89 -36.10
N ARG A 71 -9.87 -8.71 -35.66
CA ARG A 71 -10.38 -7.37 -35.35
C ARG A 71 -9.71 -6.92 -34.06
N TRP A 72 -8.75 -6.01 -34.15
CA TRP A 72 -7.97 -5.58 -33.00
C TRP A 72 -8.28 -4.17 -32.56
N THR A 73 -8.09 -3.88 -31.29
CA THR A 73 -8.01 -2.53 -30.75
C THR A 73 -6.76 -2.46 -29.87
N ILE A 74 -5.91 -1.46 -30.09
CA ILE A 74 -4.70 -1.25 -29.29
C ILE A 74 -4.97 -0.10 -28.33
N VAL A 75 -4.79 -0.34 -27.04
CA VAL A 75 -4.87 0.69 -26.00
C VAL A 75 -3.46 0.94 -25.47
N ARG A 76 -2.96 2.15 -25.68
CA ARG A 76 -1.67 2.63 -25.18
C ARG A 76 -1.90 3.38 -23.86
N PRO A 77 -1.62 2.77 -22.70
CA PRO A 77 -1.69 3.50 -21.45
C PRO A 77 -0.53 4.51 -21.38
N SER A 78 -0.79 5.67 -20.78
CA SER A 78 0.28 6.53 -20.26
C SER A 78 0.86 5.94 -18.96
N LEU A 79 1.51 6.77 -18.12
CA LEU A 79 1.91 6.36 -16.77
C LEU A 79 0.68 5.91 -15.96
N VAL A 80 0.49 4.60 -15.82
CA VAL A 80 -0.56 4.03 -14.97
C VAL A 80 -0.11 4.10 -13.52
N TYR A 81 -0.94 4.67 -12.65
CA TYR A 81 -0.65 4.74 -11.23
C TYR A 81 -1.84 4.26 -10.38
N GLY A 82 -1.53 3.74 -9.20
CA GLY A 82 -2.46 3.09 -8.29
C GLY A 82 -1.73 2.48 -7.10
N PRO A 83 -2.44 1.95 -6.09
CA PRO A 83 -1.79 1.29 -4.96
C PRO A 83 -0.86 0.16 -5.44
N GLY A 84 0.42 0.24 -5.07
CA GLY A 84 1.43 -0.75 -5.43
C GLY A 84 2.03 -0.57 -6.84
N ASP A 85 1.85 0.57 -7.49
CA ASP A 85 2.51 0.88 -8.76
C ASP A 85 4.04 1.08 -8.61
N ASP A 86 4.79 0.99 -9.70
CA ASP A 86 6.26 1.02 -9.67
C ASP A 86 6.89 2.42 -9.70
N VAL A 87 6.08 3.50 -9.74
CA VAL A 87 6.59 4.88 -9.90
C VAL A 87 6.16 5.78 -8.75
N VAL A 88 4.85 6.00 -8.59
CA VAL A 88 4.26 6.90 -7.61
C VAL A 88 4.36 6.33 -6.20
N THR A 89 4.04 5.05 -6.01
CA THR A 89 4.15 4.39 -4.70
C THR A 89 5.59 4.43 -4.14
N PRO A 90 6.65 4.07 -4.90
CA PRO A 90 8.04 4.28 -4.46
C PRO A 90 8.39 5.74 -4.18
N LEU A 91 7.92 6.69 -5.01
CA LEU A 91 8.19 8.11 -4.80
C LEU A 91 7.61 8.61 -3.47
N ILE A 92 6.39 8.21 -3.12
CA ILE A 92 5.76 8.52 -1.82
C ILE A 92 6.61 7.97 -0.67
N LYS A 93 7.06 6.71 -0.77
CA LYS A 93 7.94 6.09 0.23
C LYS A 93 9.23 6.91 0.42
N LEU A 94 9.88 7.31 -0.68
CA LEU A 94 11.11 8.11 -0.64
C LEU A 94 10.88 9.49 0.01
N VAL A 95 9.79 10.19 -0.32
CA VAL A 95 9.48 11.51 0.28
C VAL A 95 9.26 11.42 1.80
N ARG A 96 8.59 10.37 2.27
CA ARG A 96 8.39 10.13 3.70
C ARG A 96 9.69 9.80 4.44
N MET A 97 10.57 9.01 3.81
CA MET A 97 11.75 8.41 4.45
C MET A 97 13.04 9.21 4.31
N LEU A 98 13.29 9.87 3.19
CA LEU A 98 14.61 10.45 2.91
C LEU A 98 14.62 11.95 3.15
N PRO A 99 15.72 12.52 3.64
CA PRO A 99 15.93 13.97 3.66
C PRO A 99 16.26 14.52 2.26
N VAL A 100 16.73 13.67 1.36
CA VAL A 100 17.09 13.99 -0.03
C VAL A 100 16.55 12.89 -0.94
N VAL A 101 15.75 13.25 -1.95
CA VAL A 101 15.09 12.32 -2.87
C VAL A 101 15.68 12.49 -4.27
N PRO A 102 16.23 11.43 -4.88
CA PRO A 102 16.64 11.47 -6.28
C PRO A 102 15.39 11.48 -7.18
N LEU A 103 15.33 12.42 -8.12
CA LEU A 103 14.27 12.49 -9.14
C LEU A 103 14.89 12.23 -10.52
N VAL A 104 14.60 11.06 -11.08
CA VAL A 104 14.93 10.74 -12.47
C VAL A 104 14.04 11.56 -13.38
N ASP A 105 14.63 12.23 -14.38
CA ASP A 105 13.90 13.02 -15.38
C ASP A 105 12.86 13.99 -14.77
N ALA A 106 13.31 14.80 -13.80
CA ALA A 106 12.44 15.68 -13.02
C ALA A 106 11.47 16.54 -13.86
N ASP A 107 11.92 17.00 -15.03
CA ASP A 107 11.17 17.91 -15.90
C ASP A 107 10.47 17.20 -17.08
N ARG A 108 10.48 15.86 -17.11
CA ARG A 108 9.74 15.08 -18.12
C ARG A 108 8.24 15.26 -17.90
N GLU A 109 7.55 15.64 -18.97
CA GLU A 109 6.09 15.64 -18.99
C GLU A 109 5.54 14.21 -18.94
N VAL A 110 4.55 14.00 -18.08
CA VAL A 110 3.80 12.75 -17.96
C VAL A 110 2.31 13.09 -17.82
N GLN A 111 1.43 12.19 -18.25
CA GLN A 111 -0.02 12.38 -18.13
C GLN A 111 -0.64 11.17 -17.42
N PRO A 112 -0.53 11.06 -16.10
CA PRO A 112 -0.80 9.81 -15.38
C PRO A 112 -2.28 9.42 -15.42
N ILE A 113 -2.58 8.14 -15.66
CA ILE A 113 -3.95 7.59 -15.63
C ILE A 113 -4.15 6.71 -14.39
N TRP A 114 -5.25 6.93 -13.67
CA TRP A 114 -5.62 6.11 -12.52
C TRP A 114 -5.99 4.69 -12.97
N PHE A 115 -5.53 3.67 -12.26
CA PHE A 115 -5.69 2.28 -12.68
C PHE A 115 -7.17 1.86 -12.88
N GLU A 116 -8.11 2.37 -12.07
CA GLU A 116 -9.54 2.05 -12.24
C GLU A 116 -10.14 2.77 -13.45
N ASP A 117 -9.64 3.95 -13.80
CA ASP A 117 -10.09 4.67 -15.00
C ASP A 117 -9.60 3.96 -16.25
N LEU A 118 -8.38 3.43 -16.23
CA LEU A 118 -7.92 2.51 -17.27
C LEU A 118 -8.81 1.25 -17.33
N GLY A 119 -9.20 0.69 -16.19
CA GLY A 119 -10.17 -0.40 -16.13
C GLY A 119 -11.50 -0.05 -16.82
N ARG A 120 -12.03 1.15 -16.57
CA ARG A 120 -13.24 1.68 -17.24
C ARG A 120 -13.04 1.86 -18.75
N VAL A 121 -11.85 2.33 -19.17
CA VAL A 121 -11.48 2.43 -20.60
C VAL A 121 -11.54 1.06 -21.24
N LEU A 122 -10.87 0.07 -20.65
CA LEU A 122 -10.82 -1.29 -21.19
C LEU A 122 -12.22 -1.90 -21.28
N ALA A 123 -13.00 -1.83 -20.20
CA ALA A 123 -14.38 -2.33 -20.19
C ALA A 123 -15.24 -1.70 -21.31
N SER A 124 -15.09 -0.40 -21.53
CA SER A 124 -15.79 0.33 -22.58
C SER A 124 -15.31 -0.05 -23.99
N VAL A 125 -14.02 -0.27 -24.18
CA VAL A 125 -13.43 -0.72 -25.45
C VAL A 125 -13.95 -2.11 -25.82
N ILE A 126 -13.98 -3.02 -24.86
CA ILE A 126 -14.45 -4.40 -25.06
C ILE A 126 -15.92 -4.42 -25.48
N ALA A 127 -16.76 -3.59 -24.85
CA ALA A 127 -18.19 -3.50 -25.10
C ALA A 127 -18.55 -2.85 -26.45
N ARG A 128 -17.60 -2.18 -27.11
CA ARG A 128 -17.83 -1.41 -28.34
C ARG A 128 -17.34 -2.16 -29.58
N ASN A 129 -18.16 -2.11 -30.63
CA ASN A 129 -17.89 -2.79 -31.90
C ASN A 129 -17.36 -1.86 -32.99
N ASP A 130 -17.31 -0.56 -32.73
CA ASP A 130 -16.92 0.51 -33.66
C ASP A 130 -15.45 0.94 -33.52
N LEU A 131 -14.68 0.26 -32.66
CA LEU A 131 -13.29 0.56 -32.33
C LEU A 131 -12.28 -0.40 -32.99
N ASP A 132 -12.72 -1.15 -34.01
CA ASP A 132 -11.85 -2.06 -34.73
C ASP A 132 -10.75 -1.30 -35.48
N LYS A 133 -9.56 -1.91 -35.48
CA LYS A 133 -8.34 -1.42 -36.12
C LYS A 133 -7.94 -0.01 -35.66
N GLN A 134 -8.32 0.37 -34.43
CA GLN A 134 -7.96 1.66 -33.83
C GLN A 134 -6.84 1.53 -32.79
N VAL A 135 -6.04 2.59 -32.69
CA VAL A 135 -5.08 2.80 -31.61
C VAL A 135 -5.59 3.94 -30.75
N LEU A 136 -5.69 3.67 -29.45
CA LEU A 136 -6.38 4.46 -28.46
C LEU A 136 -5.40 4.82 -27.34
N ASP A 137 -5.07 6.10 -27.20
CA ASP A 137 -4.21 6.56 -26.11
C ASP A 137 -5.05 6.75 -24.84
N ALA A 138 -4.78 5.95 -23.81
CA ALA A 138 -5.43 6.05 -22.51
C ALA A 138 -4.59 6.95 -21.59
N ARG A 139 -4.87 8.26 -21.64
CA ARG A 139 -4.16 9.30 -20.90
C ARG A 139 -5.08 9.92 -19.84
N GLY A 140 -4.56 10.18 -18.65
CA GLY A 140 -5.36 10.76 -17.57
C GLY A 140 -5.73 12.24 -17.77
N PRO A 141 -6.38 12.85 -16.77
CA PRO A 141 -7.01 14.17 -16.92
C PRO A 141 -6.04 15.35 -17.03
N GLU A 142 -4.79 15.19 -16.58
CA GLU A 142 -3.85 16.30 -16.39
C GLU A 142 -2.44 15.95 -16.85
N ILE A 143 -1.80 16.84 -17.63
CA ILE A 143 -0.37 16.79 -17.93
C ILE A 143 0.39 17.41 -16.76
N THR A 144 1.39 16.71 -16.25
CA THR A 144 2.22 17.09 -15.10
C THR A 144 3.69 16.72 -15.37
N THR A 145 4.57 16.92 -14.39
CA THR A 145 5.98 16.52 -14.44
C THR A 145 6.33 15.67 -13.21
N MET A 146 7.43 14.92 -13.27
CA MET A 146 7.94 14.20 -12.08
C MET A 146 8.22 15.16 -10.91
N ARG A 147 8.66 16.39 -11.19
CA ARG A 147 8.85 17.46 -10.21
C ARG A 147 7.54 17.91 -9.57
N ASP A 148 6.50 18.12 -10.36
CA ASP A 148 5.17 18.52 -9.85
C ASP A 148 4.54 17.40 -9.03
N LEU A 149 4.62 16.14 -9.49
CA LEU A 149 4.23 14.96 -8.70
C LEU A 149 4.93 14.93 -7.34
N PHE A 150 6.26 15.12 -7.32
CA PHE A 150 7.03 15.20 -6.09
C PHE A 150 6.54 16.33 -5.15
N GLN A 151 6.25 17.52 -5.69
CA GLN A 151 5.75 18.66 -4.90
C GLN A 151 4.36 18.42 -4.31
N ARG A 152 3.46 17.78 -5.07
CA ARG A 152 2.13 17.39 -4.59
C ARG A 152 2.23 16.36 -3.47
N ILE A 153 3.09 15.36 -3.62
CA ILE A 153 3.36 14.36 -2.58
C ILE A 153 3.97 15.02 -1.33
N CYS A 154 4.89 15.97 -1.49
CA CYS A 154 5.42 16.77 -0.37
C CYS A 154 4.31 17.50 0.39
N THR A 155 3.36 18.09 -0.34
CA THR A 155 2.21 18.78 0.23
C THR A 155 1.28 17.82 0.99
N ILE A 156 0.93 16.68 0.38
CA ILE A 156 0.10 15.63 0.98
C ILE A 156 0.73 15.10 2.27
N THR A 157 2.02 14.83 2.24
CA THR A 157 2.76 14.24 3.37
C THR A 157 3.27 15.29 4.37
N GLY A 158 3.05 16.59 4.14
CA GLY A 158 3.60 17.66 4.99
C GLY A 158 5.13 17.67 5.07
N ARG A 159 5.82 17.11 4.07
CA ARG A 159 7.28 16.97 4.02
C ARG A 159 7.89 17.96 3.05
N SER A 160 9.19 18.21 3.18
CA SER A 160 9.96 19.05 2.24
C SER A 160 11.41 18.56 2.10
N PRO A 161 11.64 17.30 1.66
CA PRO A 161 12.99 16.83 1.38
C PRO A 161 13.61 17.57 0.18
N ALA A 162 14.93 17.61 0.10
CA ALA A 162 15.60 18.18 -1.07
C ALA A 162 15.46 17.25 -2.27
N ALA A 163 15.04 17.77 -3.42
CA ALA A 163 15.04 17.02 -4.67
C ALA A 163 16.40 17.13 -5.36
N VAL A 164 17.02 16.01 -5.71
CA VAL A 164 18.25 15.97 -6.50
C VAL A 164 17.92 15.39 -7.88
N PRO A 165 18.06 16.18 -8.97
CA PRO A 165 17.88 15.67 -10.32
C PRO A 165 18.87 14.55 -10.61
N PHE A 166 18.39 13.45 -11.16
CA PHE A 166 19.20 12.35 -11.63
C PHE A 166 19.00 12.19 -13.14
N PRO A 167 20.07 12.01 -13.93
CA PRO A 167 19.94 11.89 -15.38
C PRO A 167 19.08 10.68 -15.77
N PRO A 168 18.45 10.72 -16.96
CA PRO A 168 17.67 9.60 -17.48
C PRO A 168 18.50 8.32 -17.51
N LEU A 169 17.90 7.20 -17.10
CA LEU A 169 18.50 5.88 -17.31
C LEU A 169 18.44 5.47 -18.80
N GLN A 170 17.51 6.05 -19.57
CA GLN A 170 17.33 5.85 -21.01
C GLN A 170 16.79 7.13 -21.66
N PRO A 171 17.09 7.42 -22.94
CA PRO A 171 16.53 8.58 -23.63
C PRO A 171 14.99 8.53 -23.64
N ALA A 172 14.36 9.70 -23.47
CA ALA A 172 12.91 9.83 -23.55
C ALA A 172 12.40 9.22 -24.86
N ARG A 173 11.41 8.33 -24.76
CA ARG A 173 10.73 7.79 -25.95
C ARG A 173 10.01 8.94 -26.65
N ASP A 174 10.14 8.99 -27.96
CA ASP A 174 9.34 9.85 -28.81
C ASP A 174 7.92 9.27 -28.80
N ASP A 175 7.07 9.83 -27.94
CA ASP A 175 5.63 9.55 -27.93
C ASP A 175 5.09 10.08 -29.26
N GLY A 176 5.14 9.24 -30.30
CA GLY A 176 4.80 9.60 -31.68
C GLY A 176 3.41 10.23 -31.83
N GLU A 177 3.00 10.45 -33.08
CA GLU A 177 1.78 11.18 -33.48
C GLU A 177 0.60 11.01 -32.48
N ARG A 178 0.22 12.11 -31.81
CA ARG A 178 -0.78 12.14 -30.73
C ARG A 178 -2.08 11.49 -31.21
N ALA A 179 -2.36 10.27 -30.75
CA ALA A 179 -3.62 9.60 -31.05
C ALA A 179 -4.77 10.22 -30.26
N THR A 180 -6.00 9.91 -30.65
CA THR A 180 -7.22 10.37 -29.98
C THR A 180 -7.19 10.00 -28.50
N ASN A 181 -7.39 10.98 -27.61
CA ASN A 181 -7.52 10.70 -26.17
C ASN A 181 -8.79 9.88 -25.91
N THR A 182 -8.59 8.65 -25.47
CA THR A 182 -9.62 7.64 -25.30
C THR A 182 -10.62 8.00 -24.21
N ILE A 183 -10.20 8.72 -23.17
CA ILE A 183 -11.09 9.15 -22.09
C ILE A 183 -12.17 10.10 -22.62
N ALA A 184 -11.77 11.05 -23.48
CA ALA A 184 -12.69 11.99 -24.09
C ALA A 184 -13.63 11.30 -25.09
N LEU A 185 -13.11 10.33 -25.85
CA LEU A 185 -13.90 9.52 -26.79
C LEU A 185 -14.97 8.66 -26.09
N LEU A 186 -14.64 8.14 -24.91
CA LEU A 186 -15.50 7.20 -24.17
C LEU A 186 -16.33 7.86 -23.07
N HIS A 187 -16.21 9.19 -22.89
CA HIS A 187 -16.90 9.95 -21.85
C HIS A 187 -16.71 9.36 -20.44
N ILE A 188 -15.47 8.98 -20.11
CA ILE A 188 -15.15 8.39 -18.81
C ILE A 188 -14.88 9.51 -17.80
N ASP A 189 -15.61 9.49 -16.69
CA ASP A 189 -15.31 10.32 -15.54
C ASP A 189 -13.98 9.89 -14.92
N THR A 190 -13.02 10.81 -14.91
CA THR A 190 -11.66 10.55 -14.43
C THR A 190 -11.47 10.93 -12.98
N THR A 191 -10.63 10.16 -12.31
CA THR A 191 -10.11 10.45 -10.98
C THR A 191 -9.09 11.60 -11.05
N PRO A 192 -9.33 12.72 -10.36
CA PRO A 192 -8.35 13.81 -10.28
C PRO A 192 -7.02 13.32 -9.69
N LEU A 193 -5.90 13.84 -10.20
CA LEU A 193 -4.57 13.41 -9.81
C LEU A 193 -4.35 13.49 -8.28
N ASP A 194 -4.69 14.62 -7.67
CA ASP A 194 -4.54 14.82 -6.22
C ASP A 194 -5.35 13.82 -5.38
N ARG A 195 -6.50 13.38 -5.91
CA ARG A 195 -7.31 12.35 -5.24
C ARG A 195 -6.60 11.00 -5.31
N GLY A 196 -6.12 10.59 -6.49
CA GLY A 196 -5.38 9.35 -6.65
C GLY A 196 -4.10 9.31 -5.81
N LEU A 197 -3.34 10.41 -5.77
CA LEU A 197 -2.14 10.53 -4.95
C LEU A 197 -2.43 10.36 -3.45
N ARG A 198 -3.51 10.96 -2.94
CA ARG A 198 -3.92 10.78 -1.53
C ARG A 198 -4.31 9.34 -1.23
N VAL A 199 -5.08 8.71 -2.12
CA VAL A 199 -5.45 7.29 -1.94
C VAL A 199 -4.21 6.43 -1.77
N ILE A 200 -3.19 6.58 -2.64
CA ILE A 200 -1.94 5.81 -2.52
C ILE A 200 -1.20 6.15 -1.23
N ALA A 201 -1.12 7.43 -0.87
CA ALA A 201 -0.47 7.88 0.35
C ALA A 201 -1.11 7.26 1.61
N ASP A 202 -2.43 7.02 1.59
CA ASP A 202 -3.20 6.48 2.71
C ASP A 202 -3.37 4.95 2.64
N SER A 203 -3.07 4.32 1.51
CA SER A 203 -3.30 2.89 1.24
C SER A 203 -2.03 2.06 1.12
N LEU A 204 -0.90 2.55 1.65
CA LEU A 204 0.32 1.73 1.73
C LEU A 204 0.05 0.45 2.54
N ALA A 205 0.56 -0.67 2.05
CA ALA A 205 0.29 -1.99 2.61
C ALA A 205 0.92 -2.14 4.00
N GLU A 206 0.30 -2.96 4.85
CA GLU A 206 0.92 -3.44 6.08
C GLU A 206 2.18 -4.27 5.76
N VAL A 207 3.21 -4.16 6.60
CA VAL A 207 4.44 -4.94 6.56
C VAL A 207 4.49 -5.81 7.81
N LEU A 208 4.35 -7.12 7.60
CA LEU A 208 4.23 -8.10 8.66
C LEU A 208 5.61 -8.61 9.13
N PRO A 209 5.72 -9.14 10.35
CA PRO A 209 7.01 -9.58 10.89
C PRO A 209 7.73 -10.65 10.06
N ASP A 210 7.01 -11.47 9.29
CA ASP A 210 7.58 -12.49 8.39
C ASP A 210 8.15 -11.92 7.10
N GLU A 211 7.78 -10.70 6.72
CA GLU A 211 8.36 -9.96 5.59
C GLU A 211 9.67 -9.24 5.97
N GLY A 212 9.95 -9.13 7.27
CA GLY A 212 11.16 -8.54 7.81
C GLY A 212 12.36 -9.49 7.85
N VAL A 213 13.56 -8.91 7.95
CA VAL A 213 14.83 -9.65 8.01
C VAL A 213 15.38 -9.73 9.43
N GLY A 214 16.06 -10.83 9.73
CA GLY A 214 16.74 -11.05 11.01
C GLY A 214 15.88 -11.77 12.05
N SER A 215 16.26 -11.64 13.33
CA SER A 215 15.55 -12.31 14.43
C SER A 215 14.29 -11.54 14.85
N LEU A 216 13.22 -12.27 15.12
CA LEU A 216 11.99 -11.72 15.69
C LEU A 216 12.21 -11.42 17.17
N GLU A 217 12.25 -10.15 17.53
CA GLU A 217 12.30 -9.71 18.93
C GLU A 217 10.89 -9.50 19.45
N HIS A 218 10.63 -10.01 20.65
CA HIS A 218 9.45 -9.69 21.44
C HIS A 218 9.89 -8.91 22.68
N LYS A 219 9.36 -7.70 22.85
CA LYS A 219 9.55 -6.88 24.04
C LYS A 219 8.19 -6.59 24.65
N ARG A 220 8.04 -6.89 25.94
CA ARG A 220 6.81 -6.66 26.68
C ARG A 220 7.03 -5.65 27.79
N TYR A 221 6.09 -4.72 27.94
CA TYR A 221 6.07 -3.70 29.01
C TYR A 221 4.70 -3.73 29.68
N TRP A 222 4.65 -3.77 31.01
CA TRP A 222 3.36 -3.75 31.72
C TRP A 222 3.45 -3.18 33.13
N ALA A 223 2.29 -2.85 33.69
CA ALA A 223 2.12 -2.47 35.08
C ALA A 223 0.79 -3.00 35.61
N ASP A 224 0.78 -3.44 36.87
CA ASP A 224 -0.42 -3.79 37.61
C ASP A 224 -0.87 -2.58 38.43
N ILE A 225 -2.01 -2.02 38.04
CA ILE A 225 -2.51 -0.75 38.58
C ILE A 225 -3.52 -1.05 39.68
N HIS A 226 -3.11 -0.89 40.93
CA HIS A 226 -3.99 -0.99 42.09
C HIS A 226 -4.73 0.33 42.33
N GLY A 227 -5.97 0.24 42.80
CA GLY A 227 -6.80 1.41 43.11
C GLY A 227 -7.17 2.26 41.88
N SER A 228 -7.17 1.66 40.69
CA SER A 228 -7.61 2.32 39.46
C SER A 228 -9.04 2.85 39.60
N ARG A 229 -9.29 4.08 39.12
CA ARG A 229 -10.63 4.69 39.12
C ARG A 229 -11.47 4.30 37.90
N VAL A 230 -10.86 3.55 36.98
CA VAL A 230 -11.45 3.12 35.72
C VAL A 230 -11.23 1.62 35.53
N SER A 231 -12.18 0.94 34.88
CA SER A 231 -12.02 -0.46 34.50
C SER A 231 -11.01 -0.63 33.35
N ALA A 232 -10.61 -1.87 33.07
CA ALA A 232 -9.76 -2.21 31.93
C ALA A 232 -10.32 -1.64 30.61
N THR A 233 -11.59 -1.88 30.32
CA THR A 233 -12.25 -1.35 29.10
C THR A 233 -12.28 0.18 29.06
N ALA A 234 -12.52 0.84 30.20
CA ALA A 234 -12.52 2.30 30.26
C ALA A 234 -11.10 2.87 30.07
N LEU A 235 -10.07 2.22 30.59
CA LEU A 235 -8.67 2.60 30.37
C LEU A 235 -8.27 2.43 28.89
N MET A 236 -8.68 1.34 28.24
CA MET A 236 -8.45 1.15 26.81
C MET A 236 -9.18 2.21 25.98
N LYS A 237 -10.41 2.56 26.35
CA LYS A 237 -11.15 3.66 25.71
C LYS A 237 -10.42 5.00 25.84
N LEU A 238 -9.93 5.32 27.04
CA LEU A 238 -9.12 6.53 27.27
C LEU A 238 -7.86 6.54 26.41
N PHE A 239 -7.13 5.42 26.32
CA PHE A 239 -5.96 5.29 25.45
C PHE A 239 -6.32 5.57 23.99
N ARG A 240 -7.42 5.01 23.49
CA ARG A 240 -7.84 5.19 22.10
C ARG A 240 -8.26 6.62 21.77
N GLU A 241 -8.99 7.27 22.67
CA GLU A 241 -9.51 8.63 22.46
C GLU A 241 -8.43 9.70 22.65
N ARG A 242 -7.36 9.38 23.39
CA ARG A 242 -6.32 10.33 23.79
C ARG A 242 -4.91 9.79 23.54
N VAL A 243 -4.69 9.06 22.46
CA VAL A 243 -3.42 8.32 22.21
C VAL A 243 -2.17 9.20 22.30
N ASN A 244 -2.26 10.46 21.88
CA ASN A 244 -1.15 11.44 21.96
C ASN A 244 -0.76 11.81 23.41
N ASP A 245 -1.67 11.66 24.38
CA ASP A 245 -1.35 11.85 25.80
C ASP A 245 -0.53 10.68 26.37
N PHE A 246 -0.62 9.51 25.74
CA PHE A 246 0.07 8.30 26.14
C PHE A 246 1.40 8.17 25.40
N MET A 247 1.40 8.40 24.08
CA MET A 247 2.55 8.16 23.23
C MET A 247 3.62 9.25 23.37
N PRO A 248 4.92 8.91 23.42
CA PRO A 248 6.01 9.88 23.53
C PRO A 248 6.27 10.64 22.23
N LEU A 249 5.64 10.20 21.14
CA LEU A 249 5.70 10.81 19.81
C LEU A 249 4.28 11.17 19.39
N GLU A 250 4.13 12.32 18.75
CA GLU A 250 2.85 12.80 18.23
C GLU A 250 2.45 11.99 16.98
N PHE A 251 1.30 11.31 17.05
CA PHE A 251 0.67 10.60 15.94
C PHE A 251 -0.31 11.54 15.22
N ALA A 252 0.22 12.63 14.66
CA ALA A 252 -0.49 13.56 13.79
C ALA A 252 0.50 14.31 12.88
N ALA A 253 1.56 13.62 12.44
CA ALA A 253 2.68 14.26 11.75
C ALA A 253 2.35 14.69 10.30
N GLU A 254 1.25 14.18 9.71
CA GLU A 254 0.76 14.57 8.39
C GLU A 254 -0.50 15.44 8.50
N PRO A 255 -0.71 16.42 7.61
CA PRO A 255 -1.91 17.24 7.62
C PRO A 255 -3.19 16.39 7.51
N GLY A 256 -4.12 16.56 8.45
CA GLY A 256 -5.37 15.80 8.48
C GLY A 256 -5.23 14.36 8.98
N ALA A 257 -4.05 13.98 9.50
CA ALA A 257 -3.86 12.67 10.10
C ALA A 257 -4.83 12.43 11.26
N PRO A 258 -5.39 11.20 11.39
CA PRO A 258 -6.24 10.84 12.51
C PRO A 258 -5.52 10.99 13.85
N GLU A 259 -6.19 11.58 14.84
CA GLU A 259 -5.68 11.75 16.21
C GLU A 259 -6.23 10.68 17.18
N LYS A 260 -7.11 9.81 16.68
CA LYS A 260 -7.80 8.77 17.45
C LYS A 260 -7.48 7.39 16.92
N VAL A 261 -7.53 6.42 17.81
CA VAL A 261 -7.36 5.00 17.49
C VAL A 261 -8.71 4.39 17.14
N GLU A 262 -8.93 4.23 15.85
CA GLU A 262 -10.10 3.64 15.23
C GLU A 262 -9.66 2.57 14.23
N GLU A 263 -10.48 1.54 14.06
CA GLU A 263 -10.10 0.43 13.17
C GLU A 263 -9.99 0.92 11.71
N GLY A 264 -8.91 0.51 11.03
CA GLY A 264 -8.60 0.88 9.65
C GLY A 264 -7.89 2.22 9.46
N VAL A 265 -7.78 3.04 10.51
CA VAL A 265 -7.05 4.32 10.38
C VAL A 265 -5.54 4.09 10.35
N THR A 266 -4.83 4.89 9.55
CA THR A 266 -3.37 4.98 9.60
C THR A 266 -2.98 6.15 10.47
N LEU A 267 -2.20 5.87 11.50
CA LEU A 267 -1.57 6.88 12.33
C LEU A 267 -0.19 7.19 11.79
N THR A 268 0.14 8.48 11.69
CA THR A 268 1.45 8.92 11.18
C THR A 268 2.23 9.63 12.27
N GLY A 269 3.40 9.08 12.59
CA GLY A 269 4.35 9.66 13.54
C GLY A 269 5.61 10.19 12.86
N LYS A 270 6.42 10.93 13.62
CA LYS A 270 7.70 11.49 13.15
C LYS A 270 8.87 10.97 13.96
N LEU A 271 9.91 10.53 13.28
CA LEU A 271 11.21 10.21 13.87
C LEU A 271 12.22 11.32 13.53
N PRO A 272 12.95 11.85 14.53
CA PRO A 272 14.04 12.79 14.29
C PRO A 272 15.04 12.22 13.27
N LEU A 273 15.49 13.08 12.34
CA LEU A 273 16.47 12.78 11.28
C LEU A 273 16.04 11.75 10.21
N ARG A 274 14.95 11.00 10.43
CA ARG A 274 14.48 9.94 9.53
C ARG A 274 13.18 10.29 8.80
N GLY A 275 12.39 11.23 9.31
CA GLY A 275 11.12 11.62 8.68
C GLY A 275 9.92 10.88 9.24
N HIS A 276 8.92 10.61 8.40
CA HIS A 276 7.65 10.05 8.85
C HIS A 276 7.70 8.52 8.93
N PHE A 277 6.87 7.96 9.80
CA PHE A 277 6.59 6.53 9.87
C PHE A 277 5.11 6.34 10.11
N GLN A 278 4.57 5.22 9.67
CA GLN A 278 3.15 4.96 9.72
C GLN A 278 2.86 3.59 10.34
N VAL A 279 1.73 3.51 11.02
CA VAL A 279 1.15 2.27 11.54
C VAL A 279 -0.35 2.25 11.23
N ARG A 280 -0.86 1.10 10.81
CA ARG A 280 -2.29 0.84 10.62
C ARG A 280 -2.88 0.27 11.91
N VAL A 281 -4.08 0.70 12.27
CA VAL A 281 -4.85 0.11 13.37
C VAL A 281 -5.70 -1.04 12.81
N ASP A 282 -5.20 -2.26 12.88
CA ASP A 282 -5.86 -3.43 12.27
C ASP A 282 -6.92 -4.07 13.15
N LEU A 283 -6.84 -3.89 14.48
CA LEU A 283 -7.79 -4.47 15.43
C LEU A 283 -8.14 -3.48 16.52
N VAL A 284 -9.43 -3.35 16.78
CA VAL A 284 -9.95 -2.58 17.91
C VAL A 284 -11.03 -3.38 18.64
N GLU A 285 -10.67 -3.89 19.82
CA GLU A 285 -11.55 -4.59 20.74
C GLU A 285 -11.72 -3.77 22.04
N PRO A 286 -12.69 -4.11 22.92
CA PRO A 286 -12.91 -3.36 24.17
C PRO A 286 -11.70 -3.26 25.09
N THR A 287 -10.79 -4.24 25.03
CA THR A 287 -9.64 -4.35 25.93
C THR A 287 -8.32 -4.58 25.19
N ARG A 288 -8.32 -4.45 23.87
CA ARG A 288 -7.20 -4.83 23.02
C ARG A 288 -7.17 -4.02 21.75
N VAL A 289 -6.00 -3.55 21.38
CA VAL A 289 -5.77 -2.82 20.12
C VAL A 289 -4.48 -3.32 19.50
N VAL A 290 -4.47 -3.50 18.17
CA VAL A 290 -3.29 -3.95 17.44
C VAL A 290 -2.93 -2.95 16.36
N PHE A 291 -1.69 -2.48 16.38
CA PHE A 291 -1.09 -1.67 15.33
C PHE A 291 -0.14 -2.54 14.51
N VAL A 292 -0.18 -2.39 13.20
CA VAL A 292 0.72 -3.05 12.26
C VAL A 292 1.51 -1.98 11.51
N THR A 293 2.82 -2.19 11.37
CA THR A 293 3.66 -1.26 10.61
C THR A 293 3.27 -1.29 9.14
N VAL A 294 3.35 -0.17 8.41
CA VAL A 294 3.09 -0.13 6.96
C VAL A 294 4.37 0.11 6.16
N GLU A 295 4.29 -0.05 4.84
CA GLU A 295 5.44 0.14 3.97
C GLU A 295 6.13 1.49 4.18
N GLY A 296 7.47 1.47 4.20
CA GLY A 296 8.28 2.64 4.56
C GLY A 296 8.54 2.78 6.07
N HIS A 297 8.01 1.89 6.92
CA HIS A 297 8.40 1.79 8.32
C HIS A 297 9.79 1.09 8.48
N PRO A 298 10.64 1.49 9.46
CA PRO A 298 11.99 0.90 9.60
C PRO A 298 11.96 -0.52 10.21
N LEU A 299 10.81 -0.89 10.75
CA LEU A 299 10.56 -2.19 11.35
C LEU A 299 9.39 -2.83 10.64
N ALA A 300 9.50 -4.13 10.44
CA ALA A 300 8.39 -5.01 10.09
C ALA A 300 7.85 -5.57 11.40
N GLY A 301 6.68 -5.13 11.82
CA GLY A 301 6.31 -5.28 13.23
C GLY A 301 4.85 -5.07 13.57
N VAL A 302 4.52 -5.56 14.75
CA VAL A 302 3.20 -5.47 15.36
C VAL A 302 3.34 -4.99 16.79
N LEU A 303 2.50 -4.03 17.15
CA LEU A 303 2.40 -3.47 18.48
C LEU A 303 1.00 -3.72 19.02
N GLU A 304 0.92 -4.42 20.13
CA GLU A 304 -0.33 -4.85 20.74
C GLU A 304 -0.47 -4.18 22.10
N PHE A 305 -1.56 -3.44 22.30
CA PHE A 305 -1.92 -2.83 23.57
C PHE A 305 -3.06 -3.64 24.18
N THR A 306 -2.92 -4.03 25.45
CA THR A 306 -3.94 -4.78 26.16
C THR A 306 -4.22 -4.18 27.54
N THR A 307 -5.48 -4.26 27.94
CA THR A 307 -5.92 -3.97 29.31
C THR A 307 -6.65 -5.17 29.86
N MET A 308 -6.43 -5.56 31.11
CA MET A 308 -7.16 -6.67 31.72
C MET A 308 -7.37 -6.47 33.21
N GLU A 309 -8.47 -7.02 33.73
CA GLU A 309 -8.70 -7.12 35.17
C GLU A 309 -7.86 -8.27 35.74
N ILE A 310 -7.05 -8.00 36.76
CA ILE A 310 -6.23 -8.99 37.48
C ILE A 310 -6.49 -8.83 38.97
N GLY A 311 -7.40 -9.64 39.50
CA GLY A 311 -7.79 -9.56 40.91
C GLY A 311 -8.45 -8.20 41.21
N ASP A 312 -7.79 -7.39 42.04
CA ASP A 312 -8.21 -6.02 42.39
C ASP A 312 -7.46 -4.93 41.60
N ALA A 313 -6.61 -5.33 40.65
CA ALA A 313 -5.81 -4.44 39.83
C ALA A 313 -6.26 -4.45 38.36
N VAL A 314 -5.94 -3.37 37.65
CA VAL A 314 -6.03 -3.30 36.18
C VAL A 314 -4.62 -3.39 35.62
N ARG A 315 -4.34 -4.38 34.77
CA ARG A 315 -3.08 -4.43 34.02
C ARG A 315 -3.21 -3.66 32.72
N PHE A 316 -2.25 -2.79 32.45
CA PHE A 316 -2.00 -2.24 31.11
C PHE A 316 -0.70 -2.85 30.58
N ALA A 317 -0.72 -3.42 29.38
CA ALA A 317 0.44 -4.07 28.78
C ALA A 317 0.61 -3.69 27.31
N ILE A 318 1.88 -3.66 26.89
CA ILE A 318 2.33 -3.40 25.53
C ILE A 318 3.21 -4.59 25.11
N ASP A 319 2.80 -5.29 24.07
CA ASP A 319 3.54 -6.38 23.46
C ASP A 319 4.05 -5.91 22.09
N ASN A 320 5.37 -5.86 21.92
CA ASN A 320 6.02 -5.30 20.75
C ASN A 320 6.85 -6.37 20.02
N TYR A 321 6.40 -6.75 18.83
CA TYR A 321 6.99 -7.79 18.01
C TYR A 321 7.60 -7.19 16.74
N ASN A 322 8.93 -7.18 16.61
CA ASN A 322 9.58 -6.55 15.46
C ASN A 322 10.70 -7.39 14.85
N ARG A 323 10.87 -7.20 13.54
CA ARG A 323 12.11 -7.42 12.79
C ARG A 323 12.52 -6.12 12.10
N ALA A 324 13.75 -6.05 11.61
CA ALA A 324 14.12 -4.98 10.70
C ALA A 324 13.35 -5.15 9.39
N SER A 325 12.81 -4.07 8.81
CA SER A 325 12.09 -4.18 7.53
C SER A 325 13.04 -4.44 6.35
N ASN A 326 14.31 -4.06 6.47
CA ASN A 326 15.37 -4.38 5.51
C ASN A 326 16.76 -4.37 6.16
N VAL A 327 17.78 -4.76 5.39
CA VAL A 327 19.17 -4.87 5.86
C VAL A 327 19.78 -3.52 6.26
N PHE A 328 19.39 -2.41 5.61
CA PHE A 328 19.88 -1.09 5.95
C PHE A 328 19.31 -0.59 7.29
N ASP A 329 18.00 -0.80 7.50
CA ASP A 329 17.34 -0.51 8.76
C ASP A 329 17.85 -1.41 9.90
N LEU A 330 18.25 -2.66 9.62
CA LEU A 330 18.89 -3.54 10.61
C LEU A 330 20.18 -2.93 11.20
N ILE A 331 20.97 -2.24 10.37
CA ILE A 331 22.19 -1.55 10.82
C ILE A 331 21.82 -0.34 11.67
N ALA A 332 20.88 0.50 11.22
CA ALA A 332 20.45 1.71 11.92
C ALA A 332 19.79 1.40 13.27
N VAL A 333 18.91 0.39 13.33
CA VAL A 333 18.23 -0.07 14.55
C VAL A 333 19.25 -0.59 15.58
N ARG A 334 20.29 -1.31 15.13
CA ARG A 334 21.37 -1.83 16.00
C ARG A 334 22.33 -0.74 16.51
N THR A 335 22.56 0.33 15.75
CA THR A 335 23.53 1.38 16.11
C THR A 335 22.93 2.55 16.88
N LEU A 336 21.64 2.88 16.71
CA LEU A 336 21.09 4.16 17.19
C LEU A 336 19.80 4.05 18.05
N GLY A 337 19.08 2.91 18.08
CA GLY A 337 17.66 2.90 18.50
C GLY A 337 17.26 2.12 19.76
N GLY A 338 18.01 1.09 20.18
CA GLY A 338 17.52 0.11 21.16
C GLY A 338 17.17 0.69 22.55
N ALA A 339 18.00 1.58 23.08
CA ALA A 339 17.85 2.13 24.43
C ALA A 339 16.83 3.27 24.53
N ALA A 340 16.66 4.06 23.46
CA ALA A 340 15.63 5.10 23.38
C ALA A 340 14.22 4.49 23.26
N GLN A 341 14.11 3.36 22.55
CA GLN A 341 12.85 2.65 22.35
C GLN A 341 12.28 2.06 23.66
N SER A 342 13.12 1.42 24.50
CA SER A 342 12.68 0.87 25.79
C SER A 342 12.19 1.96 26.76
N LYS A 343 12.88 3.13 26.80
CA LYS A 343 12.45 4.27 27.62
C LYS A 343 11.10 4.83 27.16
N ASN A 344 10.90 4.93 25.86
CA ASN A 344 9.65 5.39 25.28
C ASN A 344 8.46 4.49 25.66
N TRP A 345 8.63 3.16 25.62
CA TRP A 345 7.55 2.24 25.99
C TRP A 345 7.22 2.24 27.48
N ARG A 346 8.23 2.34 28.35
CA ARG A 346 8.00 2.51 29.79
C ARG A 346 7.18 3.75 30.09
N HIS A 347 7.47 4.86 29.41
CA HIS A 347 6.73 6.12 29.56
C HIS A 347 5.25 6.00 29.17
N VAL A 348 4.92 5.19 28.17
CA VAL A 348 3.52 4.90 27.79
C VAL A 348 2.79 4.20 28.93
N VAL A 349 3.42 3.19 29.55
CA VAL A 349 2.84 2.48 30.69
C VAL A 349 2.70 3.39 31.91
N GLU A 350 3.70 4.25 32.18
CA GLU A 350 3.64 5.26 33.24
C GLU A 350 2.48 6.24 33.05
N ARG A 351 2.24 6.68 31.82
CA ARG A 351 1.08 7.52 31.48
C ARG A 351 -0.24 6.78 31.61
N ALA A 352 -0.28 5.47 31.36
CA ALA A 352 -1.47 4.65 31.63
C ALA A 352 -1.76 4.52 33.13
N ILE A 353 -0.72 4.34 33.95
CA ILE A 353 -0.85 4.39 35.42
C ILE A 353 -1.45 5.75 35.83
N ALA A 354 -0.88 6.86 35.35
CA ALA A 354 -1.38 8.20 35.68
C ALA A 354 -2.83 8.44 35.23
N ALA A 355 -3.17 8.04 34.01
CA ALA A 355 -4.51 8.20 33.44
C ALA A 355 -5.58 7.37 34.19
N SER A 356 -5.19 6.24 34.77
CA SER A 356 -6.08 5.40 35.56
C SER A 356 -6.47 6.00 36.92
N GLY A 357 -5.64 6.91 37.45
CA GLY A 357 -5.75 7.44 38.82
C GLY A 357 -5.35 6.47 39.94
N GLY A 358 -4.77 5.31 39.59
CA GLY A 358 -4.24 4.32 40.54
C GLY A 358 -2.72 4.40 40.74
N THR A 359 -2.15 3.35 41.33
CA THR A 359 -0.71 3.22 41.62
C THR A 359 -0.18 1.85 41.23
N SER A 360 1.09 1.75 40.85
CA SER A 360 1.80 0.51 40.54
C SER A 360 3.09 0.39 41.34
N ASP A 361 3.61 -0.82 41.50
CA ASP A 361 4.96 -1.09 42.04
C ASP A 361 6.08 -0.73 41.06
N GLY A 362 5.72 -0.49 39.81
CA GLY A 362 6.61 0.00 38.76
C GLY A 362 6.15 -0.44 37.37
N VAL A 363 6.99 -0.16 36.37
CA VAL A 363 6.86 -0.75 35.04
C VAL A 363 7.80 -1.94 34.92
N HIS A 364 7.22 -3.09 34.59
CA HIS A 364 7.91 -4.34 34.33
C HIS A 364 8.27 -4.44 32.85
N GLU A 365 9.38 -5.10 32.54
CA GLU A 365 9.87 -5.30 31.16
C GLU A 365 10.37 -6.74 30.99
N GLU A 366 10.02 -7.35 29.86
CA GLU A 366 10.53 -8.65 29.43
C GLU A 366 11.00 -8.56 27.97
N LYS A 367 12.12 -9.23 27.65
CA LYS A 367 12.63 -9.32 26.28
C LYS A 367 12.97 -10.76 25.95
N GLU A 368 12.43 -11.26 24.85
CA GLU A 368 12.78 -12.57 24.29
C GLU A 368 13.01 -12.50 22.78
N ILE A 369 13.72 -13.49 22.24
CA ILE A 369 13.83 -13.72 20.80
C ILE A 369 12.96 -14.91 20.45
N LEU A 370 11.92 -14.69 19.65
CA LEU A 370 11.02 -15.74 19.22
C LEU A 370 11.67 -16.58 18.11
N ARG A 371 11.61 -17.91 18.26
CA ARG A 371 12.19 -18.88 17.32
C ARG A 371 11.24 -20.06 17.10
N GLY A 372 11.33 -20.69 15.93
CA GLY A 372 10.56 -21.88 15.57
C GLY A 372 9.04 -21.66 15.71
N GLY A 373 8.34 -22.65 16.26
CA GLY A 373 6.87 -22.66 16.33
C GLY A 373 6.24 -21.42 17.00
N LYS A 374 6.90 -20.80 18.00
CA LYS A 374 6.40 -19.57 18.63
C LYS A 374 6.37 -18.38 17.65
N ALA A 375 7.38 -18.26 16.80
CA ALA A 375 7.42 -17.20 15.79
C ALA A 375 6.36 -17.44 14.71
N GLU A 376 6.26 -18.68 14.22
CA GLU A 376 5.27 -19.08 13.20
C GLU A 376 3.82 -18.90 13.67
N GLU A 377 3.56 -19.16 14.96
CA GLU A 377 2.24 -18.96 15.56
C GLU A 377 1.86 -17.48 15.59
N LEU A 378 2.78 -16.60 16.00
CA LEU A 378 2.57 -15.15 15.97
C LEU A 378 2.32 -14.67 14.53
N GLU A 379 3.19 -15.04 13.59
CA GLU A 379 3.09 -14.63 12.18
C GLU A 379 1.74 -15.06 11.59
N ARG A 380 1.28 -16.29 11.89
CA ARG A 380 -0.04 -16.78 11.49
C ARG A 380 -1.18 -15.97 12.12
N ARG A 381 -1.07 -15.63 13.41
CA ARG A 381 -2.06 -14.81 14.14
C ARG A 381 -2.18 -13.42 13.53
N VAL A 382 -1.04 -12.79 13.25
CA VAL A 382 -0.99 -11.45 12.64
C VAL A 382 -1.59 -11.45 11.24
N ARG A 383 -1.19 -12.41 10.37
CA ARG A 383 -1.80 -12.55 9.03
C ARG A 383 -3.32 -12.69 9.08
N LYS A 384 -3.83 -13.44 10.06
CA LYS A 384 -5.28 -13.62 10.24
C LYS A 384 -5.97 -12.29 10.59
N ILE A 385 -5.37 -11.49 11.47
CA ILE A 385 -5.90 -10.18 11.86
C ILE A 385 -5.97 -9.27 10.62
N VAL A 386 -4.85 -9.10 9.92
CA VAL A 386 -4.74 -8.23 8.72
C VAL A 386 -5.74 -8.67 7.64
N ARG A 387 -5.81 -9.98 7.36
CA ARG A 387 -6.76 -10.52 6.39
C ARG A 387 -8.22 -10.26 6.77
N THR A 388 -8.57 -10.45 8.04
CA THR A 388 -9.95 -10.22 8.51
C THR A 388 -10.34 -8.74 8.33
N HIS A 389 -9.40 -7.83 8.63
CA HIS A 389 -9.58 -6.40 8.40
C HIS A 389 -9.81 -6.08 6.91
N HIS A 390 -8.99 -6.64 6.02
CA HIS A 390 -9.11 -6.44 4.57
C HIS A 390 -10.44 -6.99 4.04
N ASP A 391 -10.86 -8.18 4.48
CA ASP A 391 -12.13 -8.80 4.08
C ASP A 391 -13.34 -7.95 4.54
N ALA A 392 -13.30 -7.41 5.76
CA ALA A 392 -14.34 -6.50 6.28
C ALA A 392 -14.41 -5.19 5.47
N SER A 393 -13.24 -4.58 5.20
CA SER A 393 -13.12 -3.36 4.40
C SER A 393 -13.61 -3.53 2.96
N ALA A 394 -13.38 -4.71 2.36
CA ALA A 394 -13.85 -5.02 1.01
C ALA A 394 -15.38 -5.18 0.95
N SER A 395 -15.98 -5.75 2.00
CA SER A 395 -17.44 -5.91 2.12
C SER A 395 -18.16 -4.56 2.22
N GLU A 396 -17.59 -3.59 2.94
CA GLU A 396 -18.15 -2.24 3.08
C GLU A 396 -18.06 -1.39 1.79
N ARG A 397 -17.10 -1.69 0.91
CA ARG A 397 -16.90 -0.99 -0.38
C ARG A 397 -17.70 -1.58 -1.54
N ALA A 398 -18.36 -2.72 -1.35
CA ALA A 398 -19.22 -3.29 -2.38
C ALA A 398 -20.45 -2.38 -2.59
N PRO A 399 -20.81 -2.00 -3.84
CA PRO A 399 -21.98 -1.17 -4.07
C PRO A 399 -23.23 -1.89 -3.55
N GLN A 400 -23.99 -1.20 -2.68
CA GLN A 400 -25.35 -1.61 -2.35
C GLN A 400 -26.12 -1.65 -3.66
N ARG A 401 -26.55 -2.85 -4.05
CA ARG A 401 -27.17 -3.16 -5.34
C ARG A 401 -28.40 -2.33 -5.65
#